data_AF-A0A528V6A9-F1
#
_entry.id   AF-A0A528V6A9-F1
#
_cell.length_a   1.000
_cell.length_b   1.000
_cell.length_c   1.000
_cell.angle_alpha   90.00
_cell.angle_beta   90.00
_cell.angle_gamma   90.00
#
_symmetry.space_group_name_H-M   'P 1'
#
loop_
_entity.id
_entity.type
_entity.pdbx_description
1 polymer ?
#
loop_
_entity_poly.entity_id
_entity_poly.type
_entity_poly.pdbx_seq_one_letter_code
_entity_poly.pdbx_strand_id
1 'polypeptide(L)'
;MRVLKQIMDSGALGDIVFAQIDMHAIPHWQTFLEDYDRLTLANMSVHHLDVLRFLFGDPDEITTLTRKDPRTRFDHSDGITVSTLRFPSGVLAVSLEDV
;
A
#
# COMPACT_ATOMS: atom_id res chain seq x y z
N MET A 1 12.42 -3.28 -5.60
CA MET A 1 12.70 -2.26 -4.56
C MET A 1 14.12 -2.25 -3.99
N ARG A 2 14.94 -3.31 -4.13
CA ARG A 2 16.34 -3.32 -3.62
C ARG A 2 17.24 -2.21 -4.18
N VAL A 3 17.13 -1.91 -5.47
CA VAL A 3 17.93 -0.85 -6.11
C VAL A 3 17.54 0.54 -5.56
N LEU A 4 16.23 0.79 -5.36
CA LEU A 4 15.79 2.04 -4.73
C LEU A 4 16.38 2.17 -3.32
N LYS A 5 16.33 1.09 -2.51
CA LYS A 5 16.93 1.09 -1.18
C LYS A 5 18.42 1.43 -1.21
N GLN A 6 19.19 0.90 -2.15
CA GLN A 6 20.61 1.27 -2.33
C GLN A 6 20.80 2.75 -2.66
N ILE A 7 19.93 3.33 -3.50
CA ILE A 7 19.97 4.76 -3.85
C ILE A 7 19.62 5.63 -2.63
N MET A 8 18.67 5.20 -1.79
CA MET A 8 18.34 5.87 -0.53
C MET A 8 19.52 5.80 0.44
N ASP A 9 20.10 4.60 0.62
CA ASP A 9 21.18 4.35 1.58
C ASP A 9 22.49 5.06 1.20
N SER A 10 22.70 5.36 -0.09
CA SER A 10 23.84 6.16 -0.54
C SER A 10 23.67 7.67 -0.30
N GLY A 11 22.50 8.11 0.15
CA GLY A 11 22.17 9.53 0.34
C GLY A 11 21.90 10.30 -0.96
N ALA A 12 21.77 9.62 -2.10
CA ALA A 12 21.62 10.26 -3.40
C ALA A 12 20.30 11.05 -3.57
N LEU A 13 19.31 10.81 -2.70
CA LEU A 13 18.01 11.49 -2.70
C LEU A 13 17.92 12.61 -1.65
N GLY A 14 18.97 12.85 -0.86
CA GLY A 14 18.91 13.75 0.28
C GLY A 14 17.95 13.26 1.37
N ASP A 15 17.38 14.21 2.11
CA ASP A 15 16.39 13.90 3.15
C ASP A 15 15.03 13.58 2.53
N ILE A 16 14.66 12.31 2.62
CA ILE A 16 13.37 11.85 2.12
C ILE A 16 12.29 12.31 3.12
N VAL A 17 11.30 13.05 2.63
CA VAL A 17 10.20 13.58 3.45
C VAL A 17 8.85 12.97 3.09
N PHE A 18 8.73 12.40 1.88
CA PHE A 18 7.46 11.88 1.36
C PHE A 18 7.67 10.69 0.42
N ALA A 19 6.75 9.73 0.47
CA ALA A 19 6.67 8.61 -0.47
C ALA A 19 5.21 8.35 -0.89
N GLN A 20 5.00 7.96 -2.13
CA GLN A 20 3.67 7.59 -2.61
C GLN A 20 3.76 6.34 -3.48
N ILE A 21 2.84 5.41 -3.25
CA ILE A 21 2.52 4.33 -4.17
C ILE A 21 1.07 4.53 -4.59
N ASP A 22 0.85 4.54 -5.90
CA ASP A 22 -0.46 4.74 -6.50
C ASP A 22 -0.65 3.70 -7.59
N MET A 23 -1.74 2.92 -7.49
CA MET A 23 -2.01 1.82 -8.39
C MET A 23 -3.48 1.76 -8.77
N HIS A 24 -3.70 1.92 -10.08
CA HIS A 24 -5.00 1.76 -10.70
C HIS A 24 -5.00 0.57 -11.65
N ALA A 25 -5.80 -0.45 -11.34
CA ALA A 25 -5.93 -1.63 -12.20
C ALA A 25 -7.34 -2.25 -12.08
N ILE A 26 -7.68 -3.15 -13.00
CA ILE A 26 -8.87 -4.00 -12.87
C ILE A 26 -8.36 -5.44 -12.94
N PRO A 27 -8.26 -6.15 -11.82
CA PRO A 27 -7.69 -7.48 -11.79
C PRO A 27 -8.72 -8.53 -12.20
N HIS A 28 -8.19 -9.65 -12.65
CA HIS A 28 -8.92 -10.91 -12.58
C HIS A 28 -8.65 -11.52 -11.21
N TRP A 29 -9.63 -11.44 -10.32
CA TRP A 29 -9.54 -12.02 -8.99
C TRP A 29 -9.43 -13.54 -9.05
N GLN A 30 -8.47 -14.11 -8.31
CA GLN A 30 -8.39 -15.55 -8.10
C GLN A 30 -9.53 -15.99 -7.19
N THR A 31 -10.16 -17.14 -7.50
CA THR A 31 -11.39 -17.58 -6.83
C THR A 31 -11.25 -17.78 -5.32
N PHE A 32 -10.06 -18.08 -4.82
CA PHE A 32 -9.82 -18.24 -3.38
C PHE A 32 -9.97 -16.91 -2.60
N LEU A 33 -9.92 -15.75 -3.28
CA LEU A 33 -10.08 -14.44 -2.66
C LEU A 33 -11.54 -14.14 -2.29
N GLU A 34 -12.50 -14.87 -2.85
CA GLU A 34 -13.92 -14.72 -2.51
C GLU A 34 -14.21 -15.11 -1.06
N ASP A 35 -13.36 -15.95 -0.46
CA ASP A 35 -13.46 -16.39 0.92
C ASP A 35 -12.75 -15.45 1.92
N TYR A 36 -12.12 -14.36 1.43
CA TYR A 36 -11.38 -13.42 2.28
C TYR A 36 -12.30 -12.32 2.81
N ASP A 37 -12.11 -11.97 4.08
CA ASP A 37 -12.81 -10.84 4.71
C ASP A 37 -12.43 -9.48 4.06
N ARG A 38 -11.16 -9.34 3.66
CA ARG A 38 -10.58 -8.14 3.04
C ARG A 38 -9.96 -8.51 1.70
N LEU A 39 -10.25 -7.75 0.65
CA LEU A 39 -9.86 -8.10 -0.72
C LEU A 39 -8.59 -7.35 -1.14
N THR A 40 -8.73 -6.08 -1.47
CA THR A 40 -7.63 -5.19 -1.88
C THR A 40 -6.58 -5.06 -0.79
N LEU A 41 -6.98 -4.91 0.49
CA LEU A 41 -6.01 -4.80 1.58
C LEU A 41 -5.13 -6.06 1.68
N ALA A 42 -5.74 -7.24 1.60
CA ALA A 42 -5.04 -8.51 1.79
C ALA A 42 -4.30 -8.98 0.54
N ASN A 43 -4.82 -8.66 -0.65
CA ASN A 43 -4.25 -9.12 -1.92
C ASN A 43 -3.25 -8.11 -2.52
N MET A 44 -3.48 -6.81 -2.37
CA MET A 44 -2.66 -5.77 -3.01
C MET A 44 -1.95 -4.86 -2.03
N SER A 45 -2.68 -4.16 -1.15
CA SER A 45 -2.07 -3.16 -0.26
C SER A 45 -0.98 -3.78 0.62
N VAL A 46 -1.06 -5.07 0.95
CA VAL A 46 0.00 -5.80 1.66
C VAL A 46 1.38 -5.64 1.00
N HIS A 47 1.46 -5.63 -0.33
CA HIS A 47 2.73 -5.49 -1.05
C HIS A 47 3.28 -4.07 -0.96
N HIS A 48 2.40 -3.07 -1.02
CA HIS A 48 2.80 -1.67 -0.92
C HIS A 48 3.20 -1.32 0.52
N LEU A 49 2.42 -1.76 1.50
CA LEU A 49 2.71 -1.61 2.92
C LEU A 49 4.03 -2.31 3.29
N ASP A 50 4.27 -3.52 2.80
CA ASP A 50 5.53 -4.24 3.04
C ASP A 50 6.73 -3.53 2.41
N VAL A 51 6.59 -3.03 1.17
CA VAL A 51 7.64 -2.24 0.52
C VAL A 51 7.92 -0.94 1.28
N LEU A 52 6.89 -0.22 1.72
CA LEU A 52 7.08 1.00 2.51
C LEU A 52 7.82 0.68 3.82
N ARG A 53 7.48 -0.43 4.48
CA ARG A 53 8.21 -0.89 5.67
C ARG A 53 9.65 -1.27 5.37
N PHE A 54 9.91 -1.95 4.26
CA PHE A 54 11.25 -2.29 3.83
C PHE A 54 12.11 -1.04 3.56
N LEU A 55 11.53 0.02 3.02
CA LEU A 55 12.25 1.26 2.69
C LEU A 55 12.47 2.15 3.92
N PHE A 56 11.47 2.28 4.81
CA PHE A 56 11.42 3.29 5.87
C PHE A 56 11.38 2.75 7.31
N GLY A 57 11.30 1.44 7.51
CA GLY A 57 11.16 0.81 8.83
C GLY A 57 9.70 0.62 9.26
N ASP A 58 9.44 0.37 10.54
CA ASP A 58 8.07 0.28 11.03
C ASP A 58 7.46 1.68 11.25
N PRO A 59 6.20 1.92 10.83
CA PRO A 59 5.54 3.21 11.02
C PRO A 59 5.10 3.42 12.48
N ASP A 60 5.12 4.68 12.92
CA ASP A 60 4.52 5.08 14.21
C ASP A 60 3.00 5.11 14.15
N GLU A 61 2.46 5.46 12.98
CA GLU A 61 1.03 5.65 12.76
C GLU A 61 0.64 5.23 11.34
N ILE A 62 -0.53 4.59 11.23
CA ILE A 62 -1.20 4.31 9.97
C ILE A 62 -2.69 4.58 10.11
N THR A 63 -3.27 5.27 9.13
CA THR A 63 -4.72 5.38 8.96
C THR A 63 -5.09 4.84 7.59
N THR A 64 -6.07 3.94 7.53
CA THR A 64 -6.54 3.35 6.29
C THR A 64 -8.04 3.59 6.14
N LEU A 65 -8.43 4.14 5.00
CA LEU A 65 -9.82 4.27 4.58
C LEU A 65 -10.08 3.27 3.46
N THR A 66 -11.24 2.62 3.52
CA THR A 66 -11.65 1.64 2.51
C THR A 66 -13.07 1.89 2.04
N ARG A 67 -13.37 1.44 0.82
CA ARG A 67 -14.73 1.31 0.31
C ARG A 67 -14.81 0.13 -0.66
N LYS A 68 -15.99 -0.50 -0.72
CA LYS A 68 -16.32 -1.50 -1.73
C LYS A 68 -16.14 -0.94 -3.15
N ASP A 69 -15.63 -1.76 -4.04
CA ASP A 69 -15.55 -1.45 -5.46
C ASP A 69 -16.78 -2.02 -6.19
N PRO A 70 -17.57 -1.19 -6.92
CA PRO A 70 -18.76 -1.67 -7.62
C PRO A 70 -18.47 -2.63 -8.79
N ARG A 71 -17.21 -2.75 -9.24
CA ARG A 71 -16.77 -3.65 -10.32
C ARG A 71 -16.61 -5.08 -9.82
N THR A 72 -16.33 -5.28 -8.53
CA THR A 72 -16.18 -6.59 -7.90
C THR A 72 -17.56 -7.19 -7.60
N ARG A 73 -17.81 -8.40 -8.11
CA ARG A 73 -19.16 -9.02 -8.14
C ARG A 73 -19.47 -9.95 -6.96
N PHE A 74 -18.46 -10.32 -6.19
CA PHE A 74 -18.61 -11.12 -4.97
C PHE A 74 -18.54 -10.22 -3.73
N ASP A 75 -18.97 -10.73 -2.58
CA ASP A 75 -18.98 -9.95 -1.36
C ASP A 75 -17.55 -9.66 -0.88
N HIS A 76 -17.33 -8.43 -0.42
CA HIS A 76 -16.03 -7.94 0.04
C HIS A 76 -16.26 -6.74 0.95
N SER A 77 -15.33 -6.47 1.87
CA SER A 77 -15.38 -5.29 2.74
C SER A 77 -14.59 -4.10 2.19
N ASP A 78 -13.65 -4.35 1.27
CA ASP A 78 -12.81 -3.35 0.62
C ASP A 78 -12.56 -3.67 -0.85
N GLY A 79 -12.28 -2.64 -1.64
CA GLY A 79 -11.98 -2.72 -3.07
C GLY A 79 -11.14 -1.53 -3.51
N ILE A 80 -11.46 -0.36 -2.96
CA ILE A 80 -10.64 0.85 -3.01
C ILE A 80 -10.07 1.12 -1.62
N THR A 81 -8.77 1.35 -1.53
CA THR A 81 -8.03 1.52 -0.29
C THR A 81 -7.10 2.72 -0.37
N VAL A 82 -7.08 3.53 0.69
CA VAL A 82 -6.14 4.64 0.84
C VAL A 82 -5.54 4.55 2.24
N SER A 83 -4.23 4.38 2.32
CA SER A 83 -3.48 4.35 3.58
C SER A 83 -2.53 5.52 3.68
N THR A 84 -2.56 6.25 4.79
CA THR A 84 -1.55 7.25 5.15
C THR A 84 -0.70 6.71 6.28
N LEU A 85 0.63 6.88 6.19
CA LEU A 85 1.60 6.38 7.17
C LEU A 85 2.54 7.50 7.62
N ARG A 86 2.96 7.47 8.87
CA ARG A 86 4.03 8.30 9.42
C ARG A 86 5.12 7.42 10.04
N PHE A 87 6.36 7.65 9.65
CA PHE A 87 7.52 6.89 10.13
C PHE A 87 8.31 7.66 11.21
N PRO A 88 9.11 6.97 12.04
CA PRO A 88 9.95 7.61 13.07
C PRO A 88 10.90 8.68 12.52
N SER A 89 11.33 8.55 11.26
CA SER A 89 12.17 9.53 10.57
C SER A 89 11.43 10.84 10.23
N GLY A 90 10.11 10.88 10.37
CA GLY A 90 9.25 11.97 9.93
C GLY A 90 8.73 11.81 8.49
N VAL A 91 9.16 10.77 7.76
CA VAL A 91 8.63 10.46 6.42
C VAL A 91 7.12 10.26 6.51
N LEU A 92 6.38 10.93 5.63
CA LEU A 92 4.97 10.65 5.37
C LEU A 92 4.85 9.77 4.13
N ALA A 93 3.95 8.80 4.16
CA ALA A 93 3.66 7.99 2.98
C ALA A 93 2.17 7.87 2.70
N VAL A 94 1.83 7.74 1.42
CA VAL A 94 0.48 7.42 0.94
C VAL A 94 0.54 6.17 0.07
N SER A 95 -0.40 5.25 0.30
CA SER A 95 -0.65 4.09 -0.56
C SER A 95 -2.09 4.16 -1.05
N LEU A 96 -2.30 4.20 -2.35
CA LEU A 96 -3.63 4.17 -2.98
C LEU A 96 -3.73 2.97 -3.92
N GLU A 97 -4.79 2.19 -3.75
CA GLU A 97 -5.13 1.09 -4.64
C GLU A 97 -6.64 1.13 -4.96
N ASP A 98 -7.00 1.14 -6.24
CA ASP A 98 -8.39 0.95 -6.70
C ASP A 98 -8.51 -0.23 -7.68
N VAL A 99 -8.17 -1.42 -7.17
CA VAL A 99 -8.22 -2.67 -7.94
C VAL A 99 -9.61 -3.26 -8.06
#